data_AF-A0A931AEI2-F1
#
_entry.id   AF-A0A931AEI2-F1
#
_cell.length_a   1.000
_cell.length_b   1.000
_cell.length_c   1.000
_cell.angle_alpha   90.00
_cell.angle_beta   90.00
_cell.angle_gamma   90.00
#
_symmetry.space_group_name_H-M   'P 1'
#
loop_
_entity.id
_entity.type
_entity.pdbx_description
1 polymer ?
#
loop_
_entity_poly.entity_id
_entity_poly.type
_entity_poly.pdbx_seq_one_letter_code
_entity_poly.pdbx_strand_id
1 'polypeptide(L)'
;MRHDPFRIRLYRGRTDRGGRVIELSWPQVSARRLERAGLMPAAGQGPGAGMAAVVAGMCGAHAQVMPAAEVSIGLRLGGVTRAHVRDALWKERSLVKTYGPRGTVHLLPARDLPMWVGAMSSIPLTKRAAPPSMRMTAEQTEAVVAAIREVLSGAELTIDELSAAVVAATGPWAGDLVMPAFQSWWPRWRQAMSLAAHRGALVFGPARGRKVTYTAAPTASASFAASASAAPSASAAPAASATAAASAAPTAGALAGSAVADGLGGLVRSYLAAYGPAGPEEFARWAGGPVG
;
A
#
# COMPACT_ATOMS: atom_id res chain seq x y z
N MET A 1 23.44 -36.79 1.08
CA MET A 1 22.14 -36.32 0.52
C MET A 1 22.45 -35.33 -0.58
N ARG A 2 22.12 -35.63 -1.84
CA ARG A 2 22.33 -34.69 -2.96
C ARG A 2 21.32 -33.55 -2.83
N HIS A 3 21.79 -32.31 -2.99
CA HIS A 3 20.96 -31.12 -3.01
C HIS A 3 20.06 -31.18 -4.25
N ASP A 4 18.74 -31.29 -4.08
CA ASP A 4 17.78 -31.14 -5.16
C ASP A 4 17.52 -29.63 -5.36
N PRO A 5 18.01 -29.01 -6.45
CA PRO A 5 17.84 -27.58 -6.68
C PRO A 5 16.37 -27.16 -6.89
N PHE A 6 15.45 -28.12 -7.03
CA PHE A 6 14.02 -27.85 -7.24
C PHE A 6 13.18 -27.87 -5.95
N ARG A 7 13.82 -28.03 -4.78
CA ARG A 7 13.16 -27.98 -3.47
C ARG A 7 13.50 -26.70 -2.69
N ILE A 8 12.47 -26.08 -2.11
CA ILE A 8 12.61 -24.97 -1.19
C ILE A 8 12.75 -25.51 0.23
N ARG A 9 13.79 -25.06 0.94
CA ARG A 9 14.06 -25.40 2.34
C ARG A 9 13.74 -24.24 3.25
N LEU A 10 12.87 -24.45 4.22
CA LEU A 10 12.57 -23.50 5.28
C LEU A 10 13.11 -24.04 6.61
N TYR A 11 13.78 -23.18 7.36
CA TYR A 11 14.34 -23.52 8.66
C TYR A 11 13.47 -22.88 9.74
N ARG A 12 12.87 -23.70 10.61
CA ARG A 12 12.05 -23.22 11.73
C ARG A 12 12.85 -23.28 13.04
N GLY A 13 13.13 -22.13 13.63
CA GLY A 13 13.85 -21.96 14.91
C GLY A 13 14.97 -20.92 14.84
N ARG A 14 15.57 -20.54 15.99
CA ARG A 14 16.88 -19.87 15.97
C ARG A 14 17.91 -20.86 15.44
N THR A 15 18.83 -20.36 14.63
CA THR A 15 19.84 -21.12 13.88
C THR A 15 20.81 -21.94 14.74
N ASP A 16 20.74 -21.82 16.07
CA ASP A 16 21.63 -22.45 17.06
C ASP A 16 21.09 -23.75 17.68
N ARG A 17 19.82 -24.12 17.48
CA ARG A 17 19.24 -25.36 18.05
C ARG A 17 18.42 -26.16 17.04
N GLY A 18 19.07 -27.07 16.32
CA GLY A 18 18.43 -28.24 15.68
C GLY A 18 17.11 -27.94 14.95
N GLY A 19 17.05 -26.83 14.20
CA GLY A 19 15.81 -26.35 13.59
C GLY A 19 15.21 -27.39 12.66
N ARG A 20 13.89 -27.57 12.72
CA ARG A 20 13.19 -28.47 11.79
C ARG A 20 13.29 -27.89 10.38
N VAL A 21 13.80 -28.69 9.45
CA VAL A 21 13.81 -28.38 8.02
C VAL A 21 12.46 -28.78 7.43
N ILE A 22 11.76 -27.83 6.82
CA ILE A 22 10.58 -28.09 6.01
C ILE A 22 11.02 -28.02 4.55
N GLU A 23 10.88 -29.13 3.82
CA GLU A 23 11.10 -29.15 2.37
C GLU A 23 9.77 -29.03 1.62
N LEU A 24 9.72 -28.12 0.66
CA LEU A 24 8.57 -27.89 -0.22
C LEU A 24 9.01 -27.97 -1.68
N SER A 25 8.18 -28.58 -2.52
CA SER A 25 8.33 -28.51 -3.97
C SER A 25 7.72 -27.23 -4.53
N TRP A 26 8.18 -26.79 -5.71
CA TRP A 26 7.57 -25.66 -6.41
C TRP A 26 6.07 -25.82 -6.68
N PRO A 27 5.54 -26.99 -7.09
CA PRO A 27 4.10 -27.19 -7.20
C PRO A 27 3.32 -26.95 -5.90
N GLN A 28 3.85 -27.38 -4.75
CA GLN A 28 3.21 -27.12 -3.44
C GLN A 28 3.20 -25.63 -3.10
N VAL A 29 4.29 -24.93 -3.42
CA VAL A 29 4.42 -23.48 -3.22
C VAL A 29 3.44 -22.73 -4.12
N SER A 30 3.39 -23.09 -5.41
CA SER A 30 2.48 -22.50 -6.39
C SER A 30 1.02 -22.71 -6.00
N ALA A 31 0.64 -23.93 -5.60
CA ALA A 31 -0.72 -24.23 -5.15
C ALA A 31 -1.11 -23.35 -3.94
N ARG A 32 -0.25 -23.24 -2.93
CA ARG A 32 -0.48 -22.37 -1.78
C ARG A 32 -0.62 -20.89 -2.16
N ARG A 33 0.23 -20.39 -3.07
CA ARG A 33 0.17 -19.00 -3.55
C ARG A 33 -1.12 -18.74 -4.32
N LEU A 34 -1.56 -19.68 -5.17
CA LEU A 34 -2.82 -19.57 -5.92
C LEU A 34 -4.03 -19.59 -4.98
N GLU A 35 -4.03 -20.46 -3.96
CA GLU A 35 -5.05 -20.48 -2.90
C GLU A 35 -5.10 -19.15 -2.14
N ARG A 36 -3.95 -18.63 -1.67
CA ARG A 36 -3.86 -17.36 -0.94
C ARG A 36 -4.24 -16.15 -1.80
N ALA A 37 -3.97 -16.23 -3.10
CA ALA A 37 -4.40 -15.23 -4.06
C ALA A 37 -5.89 -15.34 -4.42
N GLY A 38 -6.64 -16.32 -3.90
CA GLY A 38 -8.06 -16.51 -4.25
C GLY A 38 -8.30 -16.95 -5.70
N LEU A 39 -7.31 -17.59 -6.33
CA LEU A 39 -7.37 -18.10 -7.70
C LEU A 39 -7.72 -19.59 -7.78
N MET A 40 -7.78 -20.26 -6.64
CA MET A 40 -8.29 -21.63 -6.53
C MET A 40 -9.61 -21.63 -5.78
N PRO A 41 -10.56 -22.52 -6.12
CA PRO A 41 -11.72 -22.77 -5.28
C PRO A 41 -11.21 -23.13 -3.89
N ALA A 42 -11.53 -22.30 -2.90
CA ALA A 42 -11.15 -22.61 -1.53
C ALA A 42 -11.95 -23.85 -1.10
N ALA A 43 -11.26 -24.88 -0.63
CA ALA A 43 -11.90 -25.87 0.21
C ALA A 43 -12.34 -25.15 1.50
N GLY A 44 -13.60 -24.70 1.55
CA GLY A 44 -14.23 -24.17 2.76
C GLY A 44 -14.15 -22.67 3.04
N GLN A 45 -13.66 -21.82 2.12
CA GLN A 45 -13.95 -20.37 2.22
C GLN A 45 -15.17 -20.08 1.35
N GLY A 46 -16.32 -19.93 2.01
CA GLY A 46 -17.55 -19.49 1.36
C GLY A 46 -17.42 -18.10 0.72
N PRO A 47 -18.41 -17.68 -0.09
CA PRO A 47 -18.44 -16.35 -0.69
C PRO A 47 -18.61 -15.29 0.41
N GLY A 48 -17.49 -14.77 0.94
CA GLY A 48 -17.54 -13.82 2.06
C GLY A 48 -16.31 -12.92 2.22
N ALA A 49 -15.21 -13.16 1.51
CA ALA A 49 -14.09 -12.23 1.51
C ALA A 49 -14.47 -10.98 0.69
N GLY A 50 -14.78 -9.87 1.37
CA GLY A 50 -15.07 -8.60 0.72
C GLY A 50 -13.90 -8.14 -0.17
N MET A 51 -14.18 -7.29 -1.17
CA MET A 51 -13.20 -6.85 -2.17
C MET A 51 -11.87 -6.33 -1.58
N ALA A 52 -11.95 -5.58 -0.49
CA ALA A 52 -10.78 -5.10 0.25
C ALA A 52 -9.89 -6.25 0.78
N ALA A 53 -10.47 -7.37 1.23
CA ALA A 53 -9.71 -8.53 1.67
C ALA A 53 -8.98 -9.23 0.51
N VAL A 54 -9.61 -9.31 -0.67
CA VAL A 54 -8.95 -9.83 -1.87
C VAL A 54 -7.77 -8.95 -2.29
N VAL A 55 -7.98 -7.62 -2.33
CA VAL A 55 -6.90 -6.68 -2.64
C VAL A 55 -5.78 -6.75 -1.60
N ALA A 56 -6.11 -6.92 -0.31
CA ALA A 56 -5.12 -7.14 0.76
C ALA A 56 -4.32 -8.43 0.53
N GLY A 57 -5.00 -9.53 0.21
CA GLY A 57 -4.38 -10.84 -0.04
C GLY A 57 -3.44 -10.86 -1.25
N MET A 58 -3.59 -9.91 -2.17
CA MET A 58 -2.68 -9.67 -3.29
C MET A 58 -1.56 -8.67 -2.97
N CYS A 59 -1.54 -8.09 -1.76
CA CYS A 59 -0.70 -6.93 -1.43
C CYS A 59 -0.88 -5.77 -2.42
N GLY A 60 -2.15 -5.47 -2.75
CA GLY A 60 -2.52 -4.42 -3.68
C GLY A 60 -2.71 -4.92 -5.11
N ALA A 61 -3.71 -4.39 -5.81
CA ALA A 61 -3.94 -4.67 -7.22
C ALA A 61 -3.26 -3.60 -8.08
N HIS A 62 -2.33 -3.98 -8.95
CA HIS A 62 -1.66 -3.04 -9.85
C HIS A 62 -2.66 -2.38 -10.81
N ALA A 63 -2.65 -1.05 -10.86
CA ALA A 63 -3.72 -0.22 -11.42
C ALA A 63 -3.21 0.95 -12.29
N GLN A 64 -2.00 0.81 -12.86
CA GLN A 64 -1.52 1.72 -13.91
C GLN A 64 -2.51 1.78 -15.08
N VAL A 65 -3.11 0.63 -15.40
CA VAL A 65 -4.23 0.47 -16.32
C VAL A 65 -5.42 -0.02 -15.52
N MET A 66 -6.42 0.86 -15.31
CA MET A 66 -7.55 0.57 -14.42
C MET A 66 -8.33 -0.71 -14.81
N PRO A 67 -8.64 -0.96 -16.10
CA PRO A 67 -9.30 -2.22 -16.48
C PRO A 67 -8.54 -3.49 -16.09
N ALA A 68 -7.20 -3.45 -16.05
CA ALA A 68 -6.40 -4.61 -15.61
C ALA A 68 -6.58 -4.88 -14.11
N ALA A 69 -6.69 -3.84 -13.29
CA ALA A 69 -7.02 -3.98 -11.86
C ALA A 69 -8.44 -4.53 -11.67
N GLU A 70 -9.41 -4.00 -12.43
CA GLU A 70 -10.81 -4.45 -12.40
C GLU A 70 -10.93 -5.96 -12.72
N VAL A 71 -10.28 -6.43 -13.79
CA VAL A 71 -10.24 -7.85 -14.16
C VAL A 71 -9.50 -8.69 -13.11
N SER A 72 -8.35 -8.23 -12.64
CA SER A 72 -7.57 -8.98 -11.64
C SER A 72 -8.36 -9.22 -10.35
N ILE A 73 -9.13 -8.23 -9.89
CA ILE A 73 -10.04 -8.38 -8.74
C ILE A 73 -11.22 -9.29 -9.09
N GLY A 74 -11.84 -9.09 -10.26
CA GLY A 74 -13.01 -9.86 -10.70
C GLY A 74 -12.74 -11.36 -10.84
N LEU A 75 -11.53 -11.78 -11.24
CA LEU A 75 -11.14 -13.19 -11.33
C LEU A 75 -11.17 -13.95 -9.99
N ARG A 76 -11.23 -13.23 -8.87
CA ARG A 76 -11.15 -13.79 -7.51
C ARG A 76 -12.47 -13.71 -6.74
N LEU A 77 -13.49 -13.08 -7.34
CA LEU A 77 -14.77 -12.81 -6.69
C LEU A 77 -15.92 -13.14 -7.64
N GLY A 78 -16.82 -14.01 -7.19
CA GLY A 78 -18.05 -14.31 -7.93
C GLY A 78 -18.94 -13.07 -8.08
N GLY A 79 -19.44 -12.80 -9.29
CA GLY A 79 -20.40 -11.73 -9.56
C GLY A 79 -19.85 -10.30 -9.48
N VAL A 80 -18.52 -10.12 -9.33
CA VAL A 80 -17.91 -8.78 -9.30
C VAL A 80 -17.73 -8.22 -10.71
N THR A 81 -18.20 -7.00 -10.92
CA THR A 81 -18.02 -6.26 -12.17
C THR A 81 -17.11 -5.06 -11.95
N ARG A 82 -16.68 -4.41 -13.03
CA ARG A 82 -15.97 -3.12 -12.97
C ARG A 82 -16.74 -2.04 -12.19
N ALA A 83 -18.07 -2.08 -12.19
CA ALA A 83 -18.89 -1.11 -11.47
C ALA A 83 -18.71 -1.27 -9.95
N HIS A 84 -18.71 -2.51 -9.45
CA HIS A 84 -18.45 -2.79 -8.04
C HIS A 84 -17.05 -2.32 -7.61
N VAL A 85 -16.02 -2.48 -8.46
CA VAL A 85 -14.66 -2.00 -8.14
C VAL A 85 -14.60 -0.47 -8.06
N ARG A 86 -15.32 0.22 -8.94
CA ARG A 86 -15.41 1.68 -8.92
C ARG A 86 -16.23 2.20 -7.75
N ASP A 87 -17.29 1.50 -7.38
CA ASP A 87 -18.10 1.84 -6.21
C ASP A 87 -17.28 1.68 -4.92
N ALA A 88 -16.53 0.58 -4.79
CA ALA A 88 -15.59 0.37 -3.69
C ALA A 88 -14.53 1.49 -3.59
N LEU A 89 -14.07 2.01 -4.73
CA LEU A 89 -13.02 3.03 -4.79
C LEU A 89 -13.54 4.47 -4.56
N TRP A 90 -14.67 4.83 -5.17
CA TRP A 90 -15.13 6.21 -5.23
C TRP A 90 -16.36 6.51 -4.38
N LYS A 91 -17.22 5.51 -4.10
CA LYS A 91 -18.43 5.69 -3.28
C LYS A 91 -18.21 5.20 -1.86
N GLU A 92 -17.88 3.92 -1.70
CA GLU A 92 -17.70 3.28 -0.40
C GLU A 92 -16.38 3.67 0.26
N ARG A 93 -15.38 4.08 -0.55
CA ARG A 93 -14.02 4.42 -0.10
C ARG A 93 -13.37 3.26 0.68
N SER A 94 -13.77 2.02 0.40
CA SER A 94 -13.19 0.80 0.96
C SER A 94 -11.85 0.46 0.29
N LEU A 95 -11.66 0.93 -0.94
CA LEU A 95 -10.37 0.96 -1.66
C LEU A 95 -9.87 2.39 -1.83
N VAL A 96 -8.55 2.51 -1.96
CA VAL A 96 -7.85 3.74 -2.33
C VAL A 96 -6.92 3.47 -3.51
N LYS A 97 -6.86 4.41 -4.45
CA LYS A 97 -5.90 4.38 -5.56
C LYS A 97 -4.73 5.28 -5.22
N THR A 98 -3.52 4.74 -5.20
CA THR A 98 -2.30 5.47 -4.84
C THR A 98 -1.07 4.86 -5.53
N TYR A 99 0.13 5.38 -5.25
CA TYR A 99 1.38 4.76 -5.66
C TYR A 99 1.84 3.74 -4.60
N GLY A 100 2.04 2.50 -5.02
CA GLY A 100 2.48 1.38 -4.19
C GLY A 100 3.91 0.94 -4.51
N PRO A 101 4.22 -0.36 -4.47
CA PRO A 101 5.55 -0.90 -4.75
C PRO A 101 6.15 -0.37 -6.05
N ARG A 102 7.47 -0.10 -6.04
CA ARG A 102 8.26 0.39 -7.18
C ARG A 102 7.79 1.75 -7.73
N GLY A 103 6.98 2.48 -6.96
CA GLY A 103 6.37 3.75 -7.39
C GLY A 103 5.34 3.58 -8.51
N THR A 104 4.72 2.41 -8.63
CA THR A 104 3.66 2.13 -9.62
C THR A 104 2.26 2.26 -9.00
N VAL A 105 1.26 2.55 -9.81
CA VAL A 105 -0.11 2.79 -9.30
C VAL A 105 -0.77 1.49 -8.86
N HIS A 106 -1.40 1.49 -7.69
CA HIS A 106 -2.11 0.35 -7.10
C HIS A 106 -3.46 0.77 -6.51
N LEU A 107 -4.40 -0.17 -6.47
CA LEU A 107 -5.52 -0.16 -5.53
C LEU A 107 -5.08 -0.86 -4.26
N LEU A 108 -5.31 -0.21 -3.12
CA LEU A 108 -5.03 -0.73 -1.78
C LEU A 108 -6.32 -0.68 -0.96
N PRO A 109 -6.50 -1.53 0.05
CA PRO A 109 -7.56 -1.34 1.04
C PRO A 109 -7.32 -0.01 1.76
N ALA A 110 -8.35 0.84 1.85
CA ALA A 110 -8.18 2.16 2.45
C ALA A 110 -7.69 2.09 3.90
N ARG A 111 -8.18 1.09 4.66
CA ARG A 111 -7.75 0.81 6.05
C ARG A 111 -6.26 0.45 6.18
N ASP A 112 -5.64 -0.07 5.13
CA ASP A 112 -4.23 -0.50 5.17
C ASP A 112 -3.29 0.63 4.73
N LEU A 113 -3.83 1.75 4.22
CA LEU A 113 -3.03 2.87 3.74
C LEU A 113 -1.98 3.37 4.76
N PRO A 114 -2.26 3.48 6.07
CA PRO A 114 -1.25 3.87 7.05
C PRO A 114 -0.06 2.89 7.13
N MET A 115 -0.31 1.58 7.04
CA MET A 115 0.74 0.55 6.99
C MET A 115 1.60 0.73 5.74
N TRP A 116 0.95 0.94 4.58
CA TRP A 116 1.64 1.17 3.31
C TRP A 116 2.49 2.43 3.33
N VAL A 117 1.97 3.55 3.86
CA VAL A 117 2.74 4.80 4.01
C VAL A 117 3.92 4.58 4.97
N GLY A 118 3.70 3.95 6.12
CA GLY A 118 4.76 3.61 7.07
C GLY A 118 5.87 2.77 6.43
N ALA A 119 5.51 1.70 5.72
CA ALA A 119 6.47 0.83 5.05
C ALA A 119 7.20 1.54 3.90
N MET A 120 6.45 2.11 2.95
CA MET A 120 7.02 2.67 1.73
C MET A 120 7.85 3.93 2.00
N SER A 121 7.53 4.70 3.04
CA SER A 121 8.36 5.84 3.45
C SER A 121 9.74 5.43 3.99
N SER A 122 9.88 4.20 4.52
CA SER A 122 11.14 3.65 5.02
C SER A 122 11.99 2.93 3.96
N ILE A 123 11.41 2.59 2.80
CA ILE A 123 12.10 1.85 1.74
C ILE A 123 12.68 2.85 0.74
N PRO A 124 14.01 2.97 0.62
CA PRO A 124 14.60 3.84 -0.40
C PRO A 124 14.24 3.34 -1.79
N LEU A 125 13.65 4.19 -2.62
CA LEU A 125 13.36 3.83 -4.00
C LEU A 125 14.65 3.73 -4.80
N THR A 126 14.95 2.55 -5.33
CA THR A 126 15.99 2.41 -6.35
C THR A 126 15.46 2.96 -7.67
N LYS A 127 15.88 4.17 -8.03
CA LYS A 127 15.72 4.70 -9.38
C LYS A 127 17.05 4.59 -10.11
N ARG A 128 17.01 4.21 -11.40
CA ARG A 128 18.17 4.45 -12.27
C ARG A 128 18.46 5.94 -12.23
N ALA A 129 19.72 6.31 -11.99
CA ALA A 129 20.09 7.71 -11.84
C ALA A 129 19.69 8.49 -13.10
N ALA A 130 18.72 9.41 -12.95
CA ALA A 130 18.33 10.32 -14.02
C ALA A 130 19.56 11.14 -14.48
N PRO A 131 19.59 11.67 -15.72
CA PRO A 131 20.63 12.61 -16.13
C PRO A 131 20.71 13.80 -15.16
N PRO A 132 21.89 14.38 -14.88
CA PRO A 132 22.02 15.52 -13.97
C PRO A 132 21.05 16.67 -14.27
N SER A 133 20.81 16.96 -15.54
CA SER A 133 19.87 17.98 -16.01
C SER A 133 18.42 17.79 -15.54
N MET A 134 18.03 16.56 -15.21
CA MET A 134 16.67 16.21 -14.77
C MET A 134 16.56 16.21 -13.24
N ARG A 135 17.65 16.02 -12.49
CA ARG A 135 17.59 15.76 -11.05
C ARG A 135 17.02 16.93 -10.26
N MET A 136 16.46 16.60 -9.10
CA MET A 136 16.19 17.54 -8.02
C MET A 136 17.16 17.23 -6.88
N THR A 137 17.56 18.25 -6.12
CA THR A 137 18.26 18.04 -4.84
C THR A 137 17.32 17.42 -3.81
N ALA A 138 17.86 17.01 -2.66
CA ALA A 138 17.05 16.54 -1.55
C ALA A 138 16.09 17.65 -1.06
N GLU A 139 16.59 18.87 -0.92
CA GLU A 139 15.82 20.05 -0.46
C GLU A 139 14.71 20.40 -1.44
N GLN A 140 15.00 20.39 -2.75
CA GLN A 140 14.00 20.58 -3.80
C GLN A 140 12.92 19.49 -3.76
N THR A 141 13.32 18.24 -3.51
CA THR A 141 12.39 17.12 -3.38
C THR A 141 11.48 17.30 -2.17
N GLU A 142 12.03 17.67 -1.02
CA GLU A 142 11.26 17.97 0.19
C GLU A 142 10.30 19.14 -0.03
N ALA A 143 10.76 20.22 -0.68
CA ALA A 143 9.92 21.37 -1.01
C ALA A 143 8.73 20.98 -1.90
N VAL A 144 8.93 20.15 -2.92
CA VAL A 144 7.84 19.65 -3.79
C VAL A 144 6.87 18.75 -3.02
N VAL A 145 7.37 17.85 -2.17
CA VAL A 145 6.51 16.97 -1.36
C VAL A 145 5.66 17.79 -0.37
N ALA A 146 6.26 18.79 0.28
CA ALA A 146 5.55 19.71 1.17
C ALA A 146 4.50 20.53 0.41
N ALA A 147 4.87 21.09 -0.74
CA ALA A 147 3.94 21.84 -1.60
C ALA A 147 2.75 20.98 -2.03
N ILE A 148 2.98 19.74 -2.49
CA ILE A 148 1.89 18.81 -2.86
C ILE A 148 0.94 18.57 -1.69
N ARG A 149 1.47 18.33 -0.48
CA ARG A 149 0.66 18.11 0.72
C ARG A 149 -0.24 19.30 1.01
N GLU A 150 0.33 20.50 0.93
CA GLU A 150 -0.39 21.74 1.24
C GLU A 150 -1.46 22.04 0.19
N VAL A 151 -1.11 22.05 -1.10
CA VAL A 151 -2.06 22.43 -2.17
C VAL A 151 -3.19 21.43 -2.36
N LEU A 152 -3.04 20.18 -1.91
CA LEU A 152 -4.09 19.17 -1.92
C LEU A 152 -4.90 19.13 -0.62
N SER A 153 -4.52 19.91 0.40
CA SER A 153 -5.29 20.04 1.64
C SER A 153 -6.67 20.63 1.35
N GLY A 154 -7.71 19.79 1.43
CA GLY A 154 -9.08 20.21 1.12
C GLY A 154 -9.38 20.42 -0.37
N ALA A 155 -8.47 20.04 -1.26
CA ALA A 155 -8.64 20.22 -2.71
C ALA A 155 -8.58 18.89 -3.48
N GLU A 156 -9.25 18.89 -4.62
CA GLU A 156 -9.11 17.85 -5.63
C GLU A 156 -8.69 18.51 -6.95
N LEU A 157 -7.44 18.26 -7.34
CA LEU A 157 -6.80 18.93 -8.48
C LEU A 157 -6.52 17.95 -9.61
N THR A 158 -6.85 18.35 -10.83
CA THR A 158 -6.31 17.70 -12.03
C THR A 158 -4.80 17.88 -12.08
N ILE A 159 -4.12 17.09 -12.91
CA ILE A 159 -2.66 17.19 -13.01
C ILE A 159 -2.16 18.55 -13.52
N ASP A 160 -2.96 19.25 -14.33
CA ASP A 160 -2.60 20.58 -14.85
C ASP A 160 -2.74 21.64 -13.76
N GLU A 161 -3.85 21.59 -12.99
CA GLU A 161 -4.08 22.46 -11.83
C GLU A 161 -3.02 22.22 -10.74
N LEU A 162 -2.71 20.96 -10.45
CA LEU A 162 -1.65 20.59 -9.51
C LEU A 162 -0.27 21.08 -9.99
N SER A 163 0.00 21.02 -11.30
CA SER A 163 1.25 21.57 -11.86
C SER A 163 1.35 23.07 -11.60
N ALA A 164 0.29 23.83 -11.88
CA ALA A 164 0.26 25.27 -11.64
C ALA A 164 0.45 25.59 -10.15
N ALA A 165 -0.25 24.88 -9.27
CA ALA A 165 -0.18 25.09 -7.82
C ALA A 165 1.20 24.77 -7.23
N VAL A 166 1.82 23.65 -7.63
CA VAL A 166 3.17 23.28 -7.18
C VAL A 166 4.20 24.32 -7.65
N VAL A 167 4.15 24.73 -8.92
CA VAL A 167 5.07 25.74 -9.46
C VAL A 167 4.92 27.08 -8.73
N ALA A 168 3.69 27.51 -8.43
CA ALA A 168 3.45 28.72 -7.65
C ALA A 168 4.04 28.63 -6.23
N ALA A 169 3.97 27.45 -5.60
CA ALA A 169 4.45 27.24 -4.23
C ALA A 169 5.97 27.06 -4.12
N THR A 170 6.62 26.43 -5.11
CA THR A 170 8.06 26.10 -5.05
C THR A 170 8.94 27.00 -5.92
N GLY A 171 8.36 27.66 -6.92
CA GLY A 171 9.05 28.50 -7.89
C GLY A 171 9.21 27.87 -9.29
N PRO A 172 9.63 28.67 -10.29
CA PRO A 172 9.62 28.29 -11.71
C PRO A 172 10.42 27.02 -12.06
N TRP A 173 11.52 26.76 -11.36
CA TRP A 173 12.40 25.61 -11.58
C TRP A 173 11.67 24.25 -11.51
N ALA A 174 10.59 24.19 -10.74
CA ALA A 174 9.77 22.99 -10.61
C ALA A 174 8.98 22.69 -11.89
N GLY A 175 8.70 23.74 -12.67
CA GLY A 175 8.00 23.70 -13.94
C GLY A 175 8.89 23.40 -15.14
N ASP A 176 10.22 23.40 -14.98
CA ASP A 176 11.15 23.11 -16.07
C ASP A 176 10.81 21.79 -16.75
N LEU A 177 10.62 21.82 -18.07
CA LEU A 177 10.29 20.66 -18.88
C LEU A 177 11.54 19.82 -19.15
N VAL A 178 11.84 18.88 -18.25
CA VAL A 178 13.10 18.12 -18.26
C VAL A 178 12.94 16.62 -18.44
N MET A 179 11.72 16.11 -18.33
CA MET A 179 11.44 14.67 -18.45
C MET A 179 10.77 14.34 -19.78
N PRO A 180 11.34 13.46 -20.61
CA PRO A 180 10.65 12.97 -21.81
C PRO A 180 9.33 12.29 -21.45
N ALA A 181 8.26 12.64 -22.15
CA ALA A 181 6.94 12.03 -22.03
C ALA A 181 6.37 11.72 -23.42
N PHE A 182 5.25 11.01 -23.48
CA PHE A 182 4.62 10.69 -24.77
C PHE A 182 4.22 11.99 -25.49
N GLN A 183 4.87 12.26 -26.63
CA GLN A 183 4.66 13.44 -27.48
C GLN A 183 4.89 14.80 -26.78
N SER A 184 5.51 14.83 -25.60
CA SER A 184 5.70 16.06 -24.83
C SER A 184 6.83 15.90 -23.81
N TRP A 185 6.97 16.88 -22.92
CA TRP A 185 7.89 16.86 -21.80
C TRP A 185 7.12 17.11 -20.49
N TRP A 186 7.47 16.41 -19.43
CA TRP A 186 6.91 16.64 -18.10
C TRP A 186 7.77 17.64 -17.30
N PRO A 187 7.12 18.48 -16.47
CA PRO A 187 7.82 19.37 -15.56
C PRO A 187 8.58 18.59 -14.49
N ARG A 188 9.71 19.15 -14.04
CA ARG A 188 10.66 18.54 -13.10
C ARG A 188 10.00 17.97 -11.85
N TRP A 189 9.03 18.68 -11.28
CA TRP A 189 8.34 18.30 -10.04
C TRP A 189 7.65 16.93 -10.12
N ARG A 190 7.23 16.49 -11.33
CA ARG A 190 6.53 15.20 -11.53
C ARG A 190 7.33 13.99 -11.05
N GLN A 191 8.66 14.11 -10.92
CA GLN A 191 9.52 13.05 -10.38
C GLN A 191 9.20 12.67 -8.93
N ALA A 192 8.62 13.60 -8.16
CA ALA A 192 8.31 13.41 -6.74
C ALA A 192 6.96 12.73 -6.49
N MET A 193 6.10 12.53 -7.50
CA MET A 193 4.72 12.04 -7.30
C MET A 193 4.65 10.72 -6.51
N SER A 194 5.47 9.73 -6.86
CA SER A 194 5.46 8.44 -6.16
C SER A 194 5.96 8.57 -4.73
N LEU A 195 6.99 9.39 -4.50
CA LEU A 195 7.55 9.64 -3.17
C LEU A 195 6.56 10.41 -2.29
N ALA A 196 5.89 11.42 -2.85
CA ALA A 196 4.85 12.18 -2.17
C ALA A 196 3.72 11.24 -1.70
N ALA A 197 3.27 10.32 -2.55
CA ALA A 197 2.30 9.30 -2.19
C ALA A 197 2.81 8.30 -1.15
N HIS A 198 4.07 7.83 -1.25
CA HIS A 198 4.70 6.97 -0.24
C HIS A 198 4.82 7.64 1.13
N ARG A 199 4.84 8.97 1.17
CA ARG A 199 4.80 9.78 2.39
C ARG A 199 3.40 10.27 2.75
N GLY A 200 2.35 9.73 2.11
CA GLY A 200 0.96 10.06 2.39
C GLY A 200 0.59 11.52 2.11
N ALA A 201 1.26 12.19 1.17
CA ALA A 201 0.91 13.55 0.75
C ALA A 201 -0.25 13.56 -0.25
N LEU A 202 -0.44 12.48 -1.02
CA LEU A 202 -1.48 12.42 -2.04
C LEU A 202 -2.03 11.00 -2.23
N VAL A 203 -3.26 10.95 -2.73
CA VAL A 203 -3.89 9.80 -3.40
C VAL A 203 -4.57 10.26 -4.68
N PHE A 204 -5.02 9.33 -5.51
CA PHE A 204 -5.85 9.66 -6.68
C PHE A 204 -7.29 9.97 -6.27
N GLY A 205 -7.91 10.93 -6.93
CA GLY A 205 -9.34 11.25 -6.84
C GLY A 205 -10.15 10.73 -8.03
N PRO A 206 -11.50 10.87 -7.99
CA PRO A 206 -12.38 10.61 -9.11
C PRO A 206 -12.00 11.43 -10.35
N ALA A 207 -12.03 10.81 -11.53
CA ALA A 207 -11.69 11.52 -12.75
C ALA A 207 -12.67 12.67 -13.05
N ARG A 208 -12.13 13.84 -13.41
CA ARG A 208 -12.90 14.97 -13.94
C ARG A 208 -12.89 14.89 -15.47
N GLY A 209 -13.95 14.31 -16.03
CA GLY A 209 -14.00 13.96 -17.45
C GLY A 209 -12.90 12.96 -17.83
N ARG A 210 -12.00 13.36 -18.73
CA ARG A 210 -10.85 12.52 -19.15
C ARG A 210 -9.60 12.71 -18.28
N LYS A 211 -9.62 13.65 -17.34
CA LYS A 211 -8.46 13.99 -16.52
C LYS A 211 -8.49 13.24 -15.19
N VAL A 212 -7.34 12.67 -14.83
CA VAL A 212 -7.11 12.14 -13.50
C VAL A 212 -6.99 13.30 -12.51
N THR A 213 -7.52 13.12 -11.31
CA THR A 213 -7.36 14.07 -10.21
C THR A 213 -6.56 13.45 -9.06
N TYR A 214 -6.07 14.33 -8.19
CA TYR A 214 -5.32 14.01 -6.99
C TYR A 214 -5.90 14.80 -5.84
N THR A 215 -5.87 14.22 -4.64
CA THR A 215 -6.36 14.85 -3.40
C THR A 215 -5.51 14.37 -2.23
N ALA A 216 -5.68 15.01 -1.06
CA ALA A 216 -4.99 14.60 0.16
C ALA A 216 -5.27 13.13 0.48
N ALA A 217 -4.23 12.41 0.93
CA ALA A 217 -4.41 11.06 1.45
C ALA A 217 -5.36 11.13 2.66
N PRO A 218 -6.35 10.22 2.78
CA PRO A 218 -7.17 10.14 3.97
C PRO A 218 -6.27 10.02 5.19
N THR A 219 -6.37 10.96 6.14
CA THR A 219 -5.77 10.78 7.45
C THR A 219 -6.40 9.55 8.08
N ALA A 220 -5.62 8.81 8.87
CA ALA A 220 -6.13 7.74 9.71
C ALA A 220 -7.02 8.36 10.81
N SER A 221 -8.18 8.87 10.42
CA SER A 221 -9.19 9.36 11.34
C SER A 221 -10.02 8.17 11.83
N ALA A 222 -10.44 8.25 13.09
CA ALA A 222 -11.07 7.22 13.91
C ALA A 222 -12.34 6.52 13.35
N SER A 223 -12.75 6.77 12.09
CA SER A 223 -13.97 6.17 11.53
C SER A 223 -13.84 4.70 11.13
N PHE A 224 -12.62 4.17 10.96
CA PHE A 224 -12.42 2.75 10.63
C PHE A 224 -12.67 1.80 11.81
N ALA A 225 -12.75 2.30 13.05
CA ALA A 225 -13.04 1.48 14.23
C ALA A 225 -14.53 1.10 14.35
N ALA A 226 -15.44 1.88 13.75
CA ALA A 226 -16.88 1.70 13.93
C ALA A 226 -17.45 0.47 13.20
N SER A 227 -16.79 -0.02 12.15
CA SER A 227 -17.29 -1.16 11.36
C SER A 227 -16.73 -2.53 11.79
N ALA A 228 -15.78 -2.57 12.71
CA ALA A 228 -15.16 -3.82 13.19
C ALA A 228 -15.80 -4.37 14.47
N SER A 229 -16.73 -3.64 15.10
CA SER A 229 -17.37 -4.04 16.36
C SER A 229 -18.82 -4.51 16.16
N ALA A 230 -19.02 -5.56 15.37
CA ALA A 230 -20.26 -6.32 15.39
C ALA A 230 -19.94 -7.82 15.46
N ALA A 231 -19.49 -8.26 16.63
CA ALA A 231 -19.54 -9.68 17.01
C ALA A 231 -20.83 -9.92 17.83
N PRO A 232 -21.51 -11.07 17.67
CA PRO A 232 -22.79 -11.34 18.32
C PRO A 232 -22.58 -11.62 19.82
N SER A 233 -23.51 -11.11 20.64
CA SER A 233 -23.51 -11.28 22.09
C SER A 233 -23.77 -12.73 22.50
N ALA A 234 -22.93 -13.27 23.38
CA ALA A 234 -23.24 -14.47 24.16
C ALA A 234 -23.48 -14.10 25.63
N SER A 235 -24.48 -14.77 26.20
CA SER A 235 -25.15 -14.59 27.49
C SER A 235 -24.25 -14.54 28.73
N ALA A 236 -24.70 -13.78 29.72
CA ALA A 236 -24.07 -13.52 31.03
C ALA A 236 -24.47 -14.52 32.15
N ALA A 237 -23.61 -14.68 33.18
CA ALA A 237 -23.85 -14.62 34.64
C ALA A 237 -22.58 -15.08 35.44
N PRO A 238 -22.41 -14.84 36.76
CA PRO A 238 -21.82 -13.59 37.27
C PRO A 238 -20.72 -13.73 38.37
N ALA A 239 -20.15 -12.55 38.71
CA ALA A 239 -19.60 -12.07 40.00
C ALA A 239 -18.21 -12.52 40.51
N ALA A 240 -17.30 -11.54 40.66
CA ALA A 240 -16.77 -11.11 41.97
C ALA A 240 -16.02 -9.76 41.85
N SER A 241 -16.22 -8.93 42.87
CA SER A 241 -15.76 -7.54 43.01
C SER A 241 -14.32 -7.42 43.50
N ALA A 242 -13.55 -6.46 42.98
CA ALA A 242 -12.55 -5.72 43.77
C ALA A 242 -12.26 -4.34 43.16
N THR A 243 -12.51 -3.32 43.97
CA THR A 243 -12.26 -1.89 43.77
C THR A 243 -10.78 -1.53 43.87
N ALA A 244 -10.29 -0.66 42.99
CA ALA A 244 -9.34 0.43 43.34
C ALA A 244 -9.21 1.41 42.18
N ALA A 245 -9.63 2.66 42.41
CA ALA A 245 -9.42 3.79 41.54
C ALA A 245 -8.01 4.36 41.75
N ALA A 246 -7.31 4.69 40.66
CA ALA A 246 -6.29 5.73 40.66
C ALA A 246 -6.18 6.31 39.25
N SER A 247 -6.61 7.57 39.15
CA SER A 247 -6.58 8.44 37.98
C SER A 247 -5.13 8.80 37.62
N ALA A 248 -4.75 8.61 36.36
CA ALA A 248 -3.68 9.37 35.72
C ALA A 248 -4.03 9.53 34.23
N ALA A 249 -4.32 10.77 33.83
CA ALA A 249 -4.59 11.15 32.45
C ALA A 249 -3.34 10.91 31.58
N PRO A 250 -3.44 10.27 30.40
CA PRO A 250 -2.32 10.20 29.48
C PRO A 250 -2.27 11.49 28.65
N THR A 251 -1.10 12.10 28.66
CA THR A 251 -0.68 13.20 27.81
C THR A 251 -0.88 12.85 26.32
N ALA A 252 -1.52 13.76 25.59
CA ALA A 252 -1.98 13.62 24.21
C ALA A 252 -0.87 13.60 23.13
N GLY A 253 0.33 13.07 23.44
CA GLY A 253 1.49 13.13 22.54
C GLY A 253 2.14 11.78 22.15
N ALA A 254 1.84 10.68 22.84
CA ALA A 254 2.64 9.45 22.72
C ALA A 254 1.97 8.28 21.95
N LEU A 255 0.70 8.40 21.57
CA LEU A 255 -0.07 7.28 20.99
C LEU A 255 -0.22 7.34 19.45
N ALA A 256 0.19 8.43 18.80
CA ALA A 256 0.25 8.50 17.33
C ALA A 256 1.49 7.78 16.74
N GLY A 257 2.51 7.50 17.57
CA GLY A 257 3.78 6.93 17.14
C GLY A 257 3.80 5.41 16.97
N SER A 258 2.95 4.64 17.68
CA SER A 258 3.12 3.18 17.77
C SER A 258 2.35 2.37 16.70
N ALA A 259 1.26 2.89 16.14
CA ALA A 259 0.54 2.22 15.05
C ALA A 259 1.20 2.42 13.67
N VAL A 260 1.99 3.49 13.52
CA VAL A 260 2.89 3.73 12.38
C VAL A 260 4.20 2.91 12.52
N ALA A 261 4.55 2.47 13.73
CA ALA A 261 5.87 1.96 14.10
C ALA A 261 6.27 0.58 13.56
N ASP A 262 5.38 -0.20 12.92
CA ASP A 262 5.80 -1.40 12.18
C ASP A 262 5.08 -1.55 10.84
N GLY A 263 4.95 -0.45 10.09
CA GLY A 263 4.45 -0.50 8.71
C GLY A 263 5.25 -1.51 7.87
N LEU A 264 6.59 -1.48 7.98
CA LEU A 264 7.47 -2.38 7.25
C LEU A 264 7.24 -3.85 7.62
N GLY A 265 7.22 -4.23 8.90
CA GLY A 265 6.98 -5.60 9.31
C GLY A 265 5.55 -6.06 8.97
N GLY A 266 4.56 -5.17 9.03
CA GLY A 266 3.20 -5.42 8.54
C GLY A 266 3.18 -5.75 7.04
N LEU A 267 3.90 -4.97 6.24
CA LEU A 267 4.02 -5.19 4.81
C LEU A 267 4.77 -6.48 4.48
N VAL A 268 5.86 -6.78 5.19
CA VAL A 268 6.62 -8.04 5.05
C VAL A 268 5.74 -9.25 5.39
N ARG A 269 4.96 -9.19 6.48
CA ARG A 269 4.01 -10.26 6.84
C ARG A 269 2.95 -10.46 5.76
N SER A 270 2.40 -9.38 5.22
CA SER A 270 1.43 -9.42 4.13
C SER A 270 2.04 -10.03 2.86
N TYR A 271 3.24 -9.59 2.48
CA TYR A 271 4.00 -10.12 1.35
C TYR A 271 4.28 -11.61 1.50
N LEU A 272 4.76 -12.07 2.66
CA LEU A 272 5.04 -13.49 2.90
C LEU A 272 3.76 -14.33 2.96
N ALA A 273 2.63 -13.77 3.39
CA ALA A 273 1.35 -14.46 3.35
C ALA A 273 0.86 -14.68 1.91
N ALA A 274 1.09 -13.72 1.02
CA ALA A 274 0.68 -13.76 -0.39
C ALA A 274 1.67 -14.55 -1.28
N TYR A 275 2.96 -14.26 -1.13
CA TYR A 275 4.03 -14.66 -2.04
C TYR A 275 5.07 -15.56 -1.38
N GLY A 276 4.92 -15.90 -0.10
CA GLY A 276 5.86 -16.79 0.58
C GLY A 276 5.92 -18.20 -0.03
N PRO A 277 6.98 -18.96 0.25
CA PRO A 277 8.23 -18.51 0.87
C PRO A 277 9.01 -17.59 -0.07
N ALA A 278 9.71 -16.60 0.51
CA ALA A 278 10.54 -15.64 -0.21
C ALA A 278 11.61 -15.06 0.71
N GLY A 279 12.78 -14.72 0.16
CA GLY A 279 13.88 -14.09 0.87
C GLY A 279 13.79 -12.56 0.91
N PRO A 280 14.67 -11.89 1.70
CA PRO A 280 14.71 -10.43 1.79
C PRO A 280 14.96 -9.74 0.43
N GLU A 281 15.78 -10.34 -0.43
CA GLU A 281 16.07 -9.80 -1.76
C GLU A 281 14.83 -9.79 -2.68
N GLU A 282 14.04 -10.87 -2.64
CA GLU A 282 12.79 -10.98 -3.40
C GLU A 282 11.75 -9.96 -2.91
N PHE A 283 11.67 -9.74 -1.59
CA PHE A 283 10.85 -8.68 -1.02
C PHE A 283 11.33 -7.29 -1.45
N ALA A 284 12.63 -7.01 -1.37
CA ALA A 284 13.20 -5.72 -1.75
C ALA A 284 12.94 -5.42 -3.23
N ARG A 285 13.18 -6.41 -4.11
CA ARG A 285 12.88 -6.31 -5.55
C ARG A 285 11.40 -6.05 -5.81
N TRP A 286 10.52 -6.74 -5.08
CA TRP A 286 9.09 -6.48 -5.17
C TRP A 286 8.74 -5.07 -4.67
N ALA A 287 9.21 -4.65 -3.50
CA ALA A 287 8.91 -3.34 -2.95
C ALA A 287 9.47 -2.18 -3.79
N GLY A 288 10.53 -2.43 -4.57
CA GLY A 288 11.30 -1.41 -5.30
C GLY A 288 12.42 -0.80 -4.46
N GLY A 289 12.90 -1.54 -3.47
CA GLY A 289 14.05 -1.22 -2.65
C GLY A 289 15.37 -1.72 -3.24
N PRO A 290 16.51 -1.42 -2.58
CA PRO A 290 17.82 -1.86 -3.00
C PRO A 290 17.95 -3.38 -2.99
N VAL A 291 18.58 -3.90 -4.05
CA VAL A 291 18.93 -5.31 -4.24
C VAL A 291 20.46 -5.36 -4.30
N GLY A 292 21.10 -6.11 -3.41
CA GLY A 292 22.54 -6.21 -3.27
C GLY A 292 22.94 -7.26 -2.26
#